data_AF-A0A1R0FAQ2-F1
#
_entry.id   AF-A0A1R0FAQ2-F1
#
_cell.length_a   1.000
_cell.length_b   1.000
_cell.length_c   1.000
_cell.angle_alpha   90.00
_cell.angle_beta   90.00
_cell.angle_gamma   90.00
#
_symmetry.space_group_name_H-M   'P 1'
#
loop_
_entity.id
_entity.type
_entity.pdbx_description
1 polymer ?
#
loop_
_entity_poly.entity_id
_entity_poly.type
_entity_poly.pdbx_seq_one_letter_code
_entity_poly.pdbx_strand_id
1 'polypeptide(L)'
;MTFLDELSEIVDELDKLSAKLSPKEATLLNIKEKAELVGKSSSNSWVGYQASVYYNNFQAPPSDAVFSIQWGFGGYPDMGLCSRGDWRKYNPDDVINYIYQLAGISDLNKYEKGKNLIEEKLNYYKSTILSIISLQDENDILNDIKKDVEKCKPVILSHILHALKPPFKIVTNDMAALNGGIICPPHIIVIGKVHSILQTYEMCGQLAQLARKAASHIKRMNMADSQLNRVGNKIFIGHGQSPVWRDLKDFIRDRLHLPYDEFNRVPIAGKTNTDRLSEMLDDACFAFIIMTAEDETPKGGLQARMNVIHEVGLFQGRLGFEKAIVLLEDKCSEFSNIQGLGQIRFSSKHFSKSFEKIRGVLEKHGIIKNN
;
A
#
# COMPACT_ATOMS: atom_id res chain seq x y z
N MET A 1 -4.92 -16.99 -6.48
CA MET A 1 -5.00 -16.03 -5.36
C MET A 1 -4.48 -14.71 -5.89
N THR A 2 -5.25 -13.63 -5.80
CA THR A 2 -4.83 -12.31 -6.27
C THR A 2 -3.94 -11.63 -5.23
N PHE A 3 -3.14 -10.63 -5.61
CA PHE A 3 -2.37 -9.84 -4.65
C PHE A 3 -3.24 -9.15 -3.59
N LEU A 4 -4.51 -8.85 -3.92
CA LEU A 4 -5.48 -8.29 -2.97
C LEU A 4 -5.94 -9.32 -1.93
N ASP A 5 -6.11 -10.58 -2.34
CA ASP A 5 -6.45 -11.67 -1.43
C ASP A 5 -5.29 -11.91 -0.46
N GLU A 6 -4.07 -11.95 -0.97
CA GLU A 6 -2.85 -12.15 -0.16
C GLU A 6 -2.66 -11.01 0.85
N LEU A 7 -2.82 -9.74 0.45
CA LEU A 7 -2.77 -8.62 1.38
C LEU A 7 -3.88 -8.69 2.45
N SER A 8 -5.07 -9.18 2.09
CA SER A 8 -6.19 -9.32 3.03
C SER A 8 -5.91 -10.42 4.06
N GLU A 9 -5.38 -11.57 3.62
CA GLU A 9 -4.95 -12.65 4.52
C GLU A 9 -3.85 -12.18 5.48
N ILE A 10 -2.88 -11.41 4.98
CA ILE A 10 -1.82 -10.82 5.81
C ILE A 10 -2.41 -9.87 6.86
N VAL A 11 -3.37 -9.02 6.48
CA VAL A 11 -4.04 -8.11 7.42
C VAL A 11 -4.75 -8.89 8.53
N ASP A 12 -5.50 -9.93 8.18
CA ASP A 12 -6.23 -10.75 9.16
C ASP A 12 -5.29 -11.46 10.12
N GLU A 13 -4.18 -12.00 9.64
CA GLU A 13 -3.17 -12.64 10.49
C GLU A 13 -2.46 -11.64 11.40
N LEU A 14 -2.10 -10.45 10.89
CA LEU A 14 -1.47 -9.39 11.70
C LEU A 14 -2.41 -8.86 12.78
N ASP A 15 -3.70 -8.69 12.49
CA ASP A 15 -4.70 -8.27 13.47
C ASP A 15 -4.89 -9.34 14.56
N LYS A 16 -4.94 -10.63 14.18
CA LYS A 16 -4.96 -11.74 15.15
C LYS A 16 -3.72 -11.75 16.05
N LEU A 17 -2.54 -11.47 15.49
CA LEU A 17 -1.30 -11.38 16.27
C LEU A 17 -1.32 -10.19 17.22
N SER A 18 -1.76 -9.01 16.75
CA SER A 18 -1.88 -7.81 17.58
C SER A 18 -2.86 -8.02 18.74
N ALA A 19 -4.01 -8.66 18.48
CA ALA A 19 -5.02 -8.97 19.51
C ALA A 19 -4.51 -9.87 20.64
N LYS A 20 -3.45 -10.67 20.41
CA LYS A 20 -2.83 -11.50 21.47
C LYS A 20 -2.14 -10.67 22.57
N LEU A 21 -1.99 -9.36 22.39
CA LEU A 21 -1.47 -8.46 23.42
C LEU A 21 -2.46 -8.27 24.57
N SER A 22 -3.74 -8.04 24.26
CA SER A 22 -4.78 -7.71 25.24
C SER A 22 -4.77 -8.58 26.52
N PRO A 23 -4.73 -9.93 26.46
CA PRO A 23 -4.72 -10.75 27.67
C PRO A 23 -3.41 -10.68 28.47
N LYS A 24 -2.32 -10.16 27.88
CA LYS A 24 -0.97 -10.09 28.48
C LYS A 24 -0.62 -8.68 28.97
N GLU A 25 -1.26 -7.68 28.40
CA GLU A 25 -0.94 -6.26 28.57
C GLU A 25 -0.95 -5.85 30.04
N ALA A 26 -2.01 -6.17 30.77
CA ALA A 26 -2.10 -5.85 32.20
C ALA A 26 -0.95 -6.45 33.03
N THR A 27 -0.51 -7.67 32.70
CA THR A 27 0.62 -8.31 33.39
C THR A 27 1.94 -7.63 33.04
N LEU A 28 2.16 -7.32 31.77
CA LEU A 28 3.36 -6.63 31.30
C LEU A 28 3.47 -5.22 31.89
N LEU A 29 2.36 -4.48 31.95
CA LEU A 29 2.31 -3.15 32.57
C LEU A 29 2.55 -3.24 34.09
N ASN A 30 1.97 -4.22 34.79
CA ASN A 30 2.28 -4.43 36.21
C ASN A 30 3.78 -4.69 36.45
N ILE A 31 4.45 -5.49 35.60
CA ILE A 31 5.90 -5.73 35.71
C ILE A 31 6.68 -4.43 35.53
N LYS A 32 6.31 -3.60 34.55
CA LYS A 32 6.90 -2.28 34.32
C LYS A 32 6.71 -1.37 35.54
N GLU A 33 5.51 -1.32 36.11
CA GLU A 33 5.23 -0.54 37.32
C GLU A 33 6.07 -1.00 38.53
N LYS A 34 6.23 -2.32 38.73
CA LYS A 34 7.10 -2.84 39.81
C LYS A 34 8.57 -2.52 39.57
N ALA A 35 9.04 -2.57 38.31
CA ALA A 35 10.40 -2.17 37.97
C ALA A 35 10.63 -0.66 38.22
N GLU A 36 9.66 0.19 37.87
CA GLU A 36 9.72 1.63 38.16
C GLU A 36 9.69 1.91 39.68
N LEU A 37 8.90 1.15 40.44
CA LEU A 37 8.87 1.24 41.90
C LEU A 37 10.24 0.92 42.51
N VAL A 38 10.88 -0.18 42.08
CA VAL A 38 12.25 -0.52 42.50
C VAL A 38 13.25 0.54 42.03
N GLY A 39 13.06 1.11 40.84
CA GLY A 39 13.86 2.20 40.31
C GLY A 39 13.90 3.45 41.19
N LYS A 40 12.84 3.73 41.97
CA LYS A 40 12.83 4.84 42.94
C LYS A 40 13.87 4.72 44.05
N SER A 41 14.36 3.50 44.30
CA SER A 41 15.43 3.24 45.26
C SER A 41 16.84 3.27 44.63
N SER A 42 16.95 3.48 43.32
CA SER A 42 18.23 3.42 42.61
C SER A 42 19.14 4.61 42.93
N SER A 43 20.46 4.36 42.88
CA SER A 43 21.48 5.42 42.87
C SER A 43 21.41 6.36 41.67
N ASN A 44 20.63 6.00 40.64
CA ASN A 44 20.55 6.65 39.32
C ASN A 44 21.87 6.68 38.53
N SER A 45 22.90 5.98 39.00
CA SER A 45 24.16 5.82 38.26
C SER A 45 24.02 4.75 37.18
N TRP A 46 24.77 4.92 36.10
CA TRP A 46 24.89 3.96 34.99
C TRP A 46 26.32 3.45 34.85
N VAL A 47 27.15 3.61 35.89
CA VAL A 47 28.59 3.38 35.84
C VAL A 47 28.98 2.19 36.73
N GLY A 48 29.49 1.13 36.10
CA GLY A 48 29.99 -0.08 36.74
C GLY A 48 29.02 -0.64 37.78
N TYR A 49 29.55 -0.93 38.98
CA TYR A 49 28.75 -1.49 40.07
C TYR A 49 27.67 -0.53 40.59
N GLN A 50 27.84 0.80 40.40
CA GLN A 50 26.89 1.79 40.92
C GLN A 50 25.52 1.67 40.25
N ALA A 51 25.46 1.13 39.03
CA ALA A 51 24.20 0.81 38.34
C ALA A 51 23.35 -0.24 39.07
N SER A 52 23.97 -1.01 39.98
CA SER A 52 23.30 -2.00 40.83
C SER A 52 23.26 -1.59 42.30
N VAL A 53 23.41 -0.29 42.59
CA VAL A 53 23.24 0.25 43.93
C VAL A 53 21.82 0.75 44.11
N TYR A 54 21.19 0.24 45.17
CA TYR A 54 19.84 0.61 45.58
C TYR A 54 19.82 0.89 47.07
N TYR A 55 18.87 1.69 47.52
CA TYR A 55 18.61 1.89 48.92
C TYR A 55 18.06 0.61 49.55
N ASN A 56 18.37 0.37 50.83
CA ASN A 56 18.08 -0.88 51.51
C ASN A 56 16.62 -1.33 51.34
N ASN A 57 16.44 -2.63 51.10
CA ASN A 57 15.16 -3.29 50.81
C ASN A 57 14.37 -2.64 49.67
N PHE A 58 15.05 -1.97 48.74
CA PHE A 58 14.44 -1.25 47.61
C PHE A 58 13.41 -0.19 48.03
N GLN A 59 13.57 0.39 49.23
CA GLN A 59 12.73 1.49 49.70
C GLN A 59 13.16 2.81 49.06
N ALA A 60 12.23 3.76 48.89
CA ALA A 60 12.60 5.10 48.45
C ALA A 60 13.51 5.74 49.51
N PRO A 61 14.67 6.32 49.11
CA PRO A 61 15.58 6.94 50.06
C PRO A 61 14.90 8.16 50.71
N PRO A 62 15.07 8.37 52.04
CA PRO A 62 14.64 9.60 52.69
C PRO A 62 15.43 10.81 52.18
N SER A 63 14.93 12.02 52.39
CA SER A 63 15.49 13.25 51.79
C SER A 63 16.93 13.56 52.19
N ASP A 64 17.40 13.02 53.31
CA ASP A 64 18.76 13.16 53.83
C ASP A 64 19.74 12.08 53.32
N ALA A 65 19.21 10.98 52.75
CA ALA A 65 20.00 9.92 52.14
C ALA A 65 20.37 10.27 50.69
N VAL A 66 21.68 10.37 50.44
CA VAL A 66 22.23 10.75 49.12
C VAL A 66 23.35 9.80 48.76
N PHE A 67 23.23 9.13 47.62
CA PHE A 67 24.34 8.38 47.04
C PHE A 67 25.28 9.32 46.30
N SER A 68 26.55 9.32 46.68
CA SER A 68 27.58 10.11 46.02
C SER A 68 28.06 9.36 44.78
N ILE A 69 27.52 9.65 43.59
CA ILE A 69 28.02 9.06 42.32
C ILE A 69 29.52 9.34 42.13
N GLN A 70 29.97 10.50 42.62
CA GLN A 70 31.37 10.90 42.50
C GLN A 70 32.32 10.00 43.29
N TRP A 71 31.93 9.56 44.49
CA TRP A 71 32.81 8.84 45.41
C TRP A 71 32.36 7.41 45.71
N GLY A 72 31.19 7.00 45.23
CA GLY A 72 30.58 5.70 45.47
C GLY A 72 30.37 5.43 46.96
N PHE A 73 30.75 4.24 47.41
CA PHE A 73 30.81 3.90 48.84
C PHE A 73 32.06 4.42 49.57
N GLY A 74 33.01 5.01 48.84
CA GLY A 74 34.17 5.68 49.42
C GLY A 74 33.90 7.15 49.74
N GLY A 75 34.97 7.93 49.76
CA GLY A 75 34.95 9.37 50.03
C GLY A 75 35.39 9.73 51.44
N TYR A 76 35.31 11.03 51.76
CA TYR A 76 35.76 11.60 53.03
C TYR A 76 34.54 12.06 53.85
N PRO A 77 34.15 11.33 54.91
CA PRO A 77 32.99 11.68 55.74
C PRO A 77 33.10 13.08 56.34
N ASP A 78 34.29 13.46 56.80
CA ASP A 78 34.56 14.76 57.44
C ASP A 78 34.36 15.97 56.50
N MET A 79 34.41 15.74 55.18
CA MET A 79 34.16 16.75 54.15
C MET A 79 32.75 16.65 53.55
N GLY A 80 31.92 15.73 54.04
CA GLY A 80 30.56 15.52 53.52
C GLY A 80 30.50 14.97 52.09
N LEU A 81 31.58 14.38 51.58
CA LEU A 81 31.71 13.90 50.20
C LEU A 81 31.34 12.42 50.01
N CYS A 82 31.09 11.69 51.09
CA CYS A 82 30.69 10.29 51.05
C CYS A 82 29.19 10.11 50.83
N SER A 83 28.78 8.90 50.45
CA SER A 83 27.37 8.51 50.45
C SER A 83 26.77 8.56 51.86
N ARG A 84 25.51 8.99 51.98
CA ARG A 84 24.74 9.04 53.24
C ARG A 84 23.47 8.20 53.14
N GLY A 85 23.17 7.44 54.20
CA GLY A 85 22.04 6.51 54.26
C GLY A 85 22.43 5.05 53.98
N ASP A 86 21.48 4.13 54.11
CA ASP A 86 21.67 2.68 53.98
C ASP A 86 21.62 2.23 52.50
N TRP A 87 22.58 2.70 51.71
CA TRP A 87 22.76 2.27 50.32
C TRP A 87 23.45 0.90 50.28
N ARG A 88 23.01 0.01 49.39
CA ARG A 88 23.56 -1.34 49.26
C ARG A 88 23.82 -1.69 47.81
N LYS A 89 24.92 -2.41 47.59
CA LYS A 89 25.19 -3.06 46.30
C LYS A 89 24.42 -4.37 46.25
N TYR A 90 23.64 -4.55 45.20
CA TYR A 90 22.92 -5.79 44.93
C TYR A 90 23.55 -6.52 43.73
N ASN A 91 23.36 -7.84 43.67
CA ASN A 91 23.60 -8.59 42.45
C ASN A 91 22.49 -8.22 41.44
N PRO A 92 22.82 -7.87 40.17
CA PRO A 92 21.84 -7.60 39.13
C PRO A 92 20.71 -8.61 39.03
N ASP A 93 21.02 -9.91 39.10
CA ASP A 93 20.04 -10.98 38.93
C ASP A 93 19.05 -11.01 40.11
N ASP A 94 19.51 -10.74 41.33
CA ASP A 94 18.66 -10.67 42.51
C ASP A 94 17.66 -9.51 42.42
N VAL A 95 18.09 -8.37 41.86
CA VAL A 95 17.19 -7.22 41.63
C VAL A 95 16.11 -7.57 40.61
N ILE A 96 16.48 -8.25 39.52
CA ILE A 96 15.54 -8.68 38.48
C ILE A 96 14.55 -9.70 39.06
N ASN A 97 15.05 -10.70 39.79
CA ASN A 97 14.22 -11.72 40.44
C ASN A 97 13.27 -11.10 41.47
N TYR A 98 13.73 -10.11 42.24
CA TYR A 98 12.89 -9.38 43.18
C TYR A 98 11.75 -8.63 42.47
N ILE A 99 12.02 -7.97 41.34
CA ILE A 99 10.98 -7.32 40.52
C ILE A 99 9.95 -8.35 40.03
N TYR A 100 10.39 -9.53 39.58
CA TYR A 100 9.49 -10.59 39.13
C TYR A 100 8.62 -11.12 40.27
N GLN A 101 9.20 -11.36 41.44
CA GLN A 101 8.47 -11.76 42.64
C GLN A 101 7.42 -10.71 43.04
N LEU A 102 7.78 -9.42 43.05
CA LEU A 102 6.84 -8.32 43.31
C LEU A 102 5.70 -8.25 42.30
N ALA A 103 5.95 -8.64 41.05
CA ALA A 103 4.96 -8.69 39.99
C ALA A 103 4.15 -9.99 39.97
N GLY A 104 4.48 -10.97 40.82
CA GLY A 104 3.81 -12.27 40.90
C GLY A 104 4.17 -13.23 39.76
N ILE A 105 5.34 -13.09 39.15
CA ILE A 105 5.83 -13.94 38.05
C ILE A 105 7.21 -14.54 38.37
N SER A 106 7.58 -15.63 37.69
CA SER A 106 8.93 -16.22 37.81
C SER A 106 9.95 -15.54 36.89
N ASP A 107 9.57 -15.30 35.64
CA ASP A 107 10.44 -14.80 34.58
C ASP A 107 9.65 -14.28 33.37
N LEU A 108 10.35 -13.68 32.41
CA LEU A 108 9.78 -13.19 31.15
C LEU A 108 9.91 -14.18 29.96
N ASN A 109 10.45 -15.38 30.16
CA ASN A 109 10.82 -16.29 29.06
C ASN A 109 9.63 -16.64 28.18
N LYS A 110 8.43 -16.84 28.76
CA LYS A 110 7.20 -17.11 28.02
C LYS A 110 6.85 -15.95 27.06
N TYR A 111 7.06 -14.71 27.50
CA TYR A 111 6.76 -13.52 26.71
C TYR A 111 7.83 -13.30 25.64
N GLU A 112 9.10 -13.50 25.97
CA GLU A 112 10.23 -13.40 25.03
C GLU A 112 10.13 -14.45 23.91
N LYS A 113 9.80 -15.72 24.23
CA LYS A 113 9.54 -16.75 23.21
C LYS A 113 8.39 -16.36 22.28
N GLY A 114 7.30 -15.84 22.85
CA GLY A 114 6.16 -15.36 22.07
C GLY A 114 6.52 -14.17 21.18
N LYS A 115 7.37 -13.26 21.68
CA LYS A 115 7.88 -12.11 20.94
C LYS A 115 8.70 -12.56 19.71
N ASN A 116 9.66 -13.47 19.90
CA ASN A 116 10.53 -13.94 18.81
C ASN A 116 9.73 -14.57 17.66
N LEU A 117 8.73 -15.39 17.97
CA LEU A 117 7.84 -15.98 16.97
C LEU A 117 7.06 -14.92 16.17
N ILE A 118 6.67 -13.82 16.83
CA ILE A 118 5.97 -12.72 16.17
C ILE A 118 6.93 -11.90 15.31
N GLU A 119 8.16 -11.66 15.78
CA GLU A 119 9.19 -10.95 15.00
C GLU A 119 9.53 -11.67 13.69
N GLU A 120 9.62 -13.00 13.72
CA GLU A 120 9.80 -13.82 12.51
C GLU A 120 8.66 -13.62 11.50
N LYS A 121 7.40 -13.73 11.98
CA LYS A 121 6.22 -13.50 11.14
C LYS A 121 6.14 -12.08 10.61
N LEU A 122 6.48 -11.08 11.43
CA LEU A 122 6.46 -9.68 11.05
C LEU A 122 7.45 -9.39 9.92
N ASN A 123 8.67 -9.94 10.01
CA ASN A 123 9.66 -9.82 8.95
C ASN A 123 9.19 -10.49 7.65
N TYR A 124 8.61 -11.68 7.75
CA TYR A 124 8.02 -12.38 6.60
C TYR A 124 6.94 -11.52 5.92
N TYR A 125 5.90 -11.11 6.66
CA TYR A 125 4.80 -10.33 6.09
C TYR A 125 5.26 -8.98 5.55
N LYS A 126 6.19 -8.31 6.23
CA LYS A 126 6.82 -7.08 5.72
C LYS A 126 7.45 -7.32 4.35
N SER A 127 8.25 -8.38 4.20
CA SER A 127 8.90 -8.69 2.93
C SER A 127 7.88 -8.96 1.81
N THR A 128 6.80 -9.68 2.13
CA THR A 128 5.72 -9.96 1.19
C THR A 128 4.98 -8.69 0.77
N ILE A 129 4.60 -7.82 1.71
CA ILE A 129 3.94 -6.54 1.42
C ILE A 129 4.83 -5.67 0.52
N LEU A 130 6.12 -5.56 0.82
CA LEU A 130 7.06 -4.79 0.00
C LEU A 130 7.20 -5.36 -1.41
N SER A 131 7.19 -6.69 -1.55
CA SER A 131 7.19 -7.38 -2.84
C SER A 131 5.93 -7.06 -3.64
N ILE A 132 4.75 -7.19 -3.03
CA ILE A 132 3.46 -6.90 -3.68
C ILE A 132 3.41 -5.45 -4.17
N ILE A 133 3.80 -4.49 -3.32
CA ILE A 133 3.84 -3.07 -3.68
C ILE A 133 4.81 -2.82 -4.82
N SER A 134 5.98 -3.46 -4.83
CA SER A 134 7.01 -3.25 -5.85
C SER A 134 6.66 -3.87 -7.21
N LEU A 135 5.64 -4.75 -7.28
CA LEU A 135 5.12 -5.31 -8.53
C LEU A 135 4.03 -4.43 -9.18
N GLN A 136 3.54 -3.40 -8.48
CA GLN A 136 2.56 -2.47 -9.02
C GLN A 136 3.25 -1.35 -9.80
N ASP A 137 2.50 -0.70 -10.69
CA ASP A 137 2.97 0.49 -11.39
C ASP A 137 3.33 1.63 -10.43
N GLU A 138 4.30 2.45 -10.82
CA GLU A 138 4.80 3.55 -9.99
C GLU A 138 3.66 4.51 -9.61
N ASN A 139 3.49 4.69 -8.31
CA ASN A 139 2.48 5.57 -7.73
C ASN A 139 3.01 6.20 -6.45
N ASP A 140 2.92 7.52 -6.32
CA ASP A 140 3.43 8.27 -5.17
C ASP A 140 2.87 7.76 -3.83
N ILE A 141 1.59 7.38 -3.80
CA ILE A 141 0.93 6.87 -2.58
C ILE A 141 1.51 5.50 -2.21
N LEU A 142 1.72 4.62 -3.18
CA LEU A 142 2.34 3.31 -2.94
C LEU A 142 3.81 3.45 -2.53
N ASN A 143 4.53 4.43 -3.07
CA ASN A 143 5.90 4.74 -2.68
C ASN A 143 6.00 5.24 -1.23
N ASP A 144 5.05 6.06 -0.79
CA ASP A 144 5.01 6.52 0.60
C ASP A 144 4.63 5.37 1.56
N ILE A 145 3.65 4.54 1.19
CA ILE A 145 3.33 3.32 1.96
C ILE A 145 4.54 2.40 2.03
N LYS A 146 5.29 2.22 0.93
CA LYS A 146 6.51 1.42 0.89
C LYS A 146 7.55 1.93 1.89
N LYS A 147 7.83 3.24 1.91
CA LYS A 147 8.76 3.86 2.87
C LYS A 147 8.30 3.62 4.32
N ASP A 148 7.01 3.71 4.59
CA ASP A 148 6.48 3.49 5.94
C ASP A 148 6.56 2.02 6.37
N VAL A 149 6.29 1.08 5.46
CA VAL A 149 6.49 -0.35 5.70
C VAL A 149 7.98 -0.67 5.95
N GLU A 150 8.90 -0.02 5.24
CA GLU A 150 10.35 -0.17 5.47
C GLU A 150 10.78 0.26 6.88
N LYS A 151 10.14 1.27 7.45
CA LYS A 151 10.38 1.75 8.82
C LYS A 151 9.89 0.77 9.89
N CYS A 152 8.90 -0.08 9.59
CA CYS A 152 8.44 -1.13 10.50
C CYS A 152 9.53 -2.20 10.68
N LYS A 153 10.45 -2.00 11.62
CA LYS A 153 11.56 -2.93 11.91
C LYS A 153 11.36 -3.60 13.27
N PRO A 154 11.88 -4.83 13.46
CA PRO A 154 11.92 -5.46 14.77
C PRO A 154 12.57 -4.54 15.80
N VAL A 155 12.02 -4.59 17.02
CA VAL A 155 12.42 -3.71 18.09
C VAL A 155 13.63 -4.30 18.79
N ILE A 156 14.79 -3.66 18.58
CA ILE A 156 16.05 -4.09 19.17
C ILE A 156 16.16 -3.51 20.58
N LEU A 157 16.33 -4.39 21.58
CA LEU A 157 16.42 -4.00 23.00
C LEU A 157 17.50 -2.94 23.25
N SER A 158 18.66 -3.03 22.61
CA SER A 158 19.74 -2.05 22.79
C SER A 158 19.33 -0.62 22.39
N HIS A 159 18.51 -0.45 21.36
CA HIS A 159 17.99 0.85 20.97
C HIS A 159 17.02 1.41 22.02
N ILE A 160 16.18 0.56 22.62
CA ILE A 160 15.29 0.98 23.72
C ILE A 160 16.13 1.40 24.93
N LEU A 161 17.09 0.58 25.34
CA LEU A 161 17.93 0.89 26.50
C LEU A 161 18.73 2.18 26.29
N HIS A 162 19.18 2.43 25.06
CA HIS A 162 19.82 3.70 24.70
C HIS A 162 18.85 4.88 24.78
N ALA A 163 17.59 4.72 24.34
CA ALA A 163 16.57 5.76 24.43
C ALA A 163 16.14 6.06 25.89
N LEU A 164 16.15 5.05 26.76
CA LEU A 164 15.85 5.19 28.20
C LEU A 164 17.02 5.77 29.00
N LYS A 165 18.24 5.78 28.42
CA LYS A 165 19.43 6.31 29.07
C LYS A 165 19.32 7.84 29.15
N PRO A 166 19.29 8.44 30.35
CA PRO A 166 19.28 9.88 30.47
C PRO A 166 20.60 10.47 29.94
N PRO A 167 20.62 11.70 29.42
CA PRO A 167 21.87 12.38 29.12
C PRO A 167 22.63 12.60 30.44
N PHE A 168 23.79 11.96 30.59
CA PHE A 168 24.67 12.15 31.74
C PHE A 168 26.11 12.33 31.31
N LYS A 169 26.85 13.12 32.09
CA LYS A 169 28.31 13.16 32.02
C LYS A 169 28.86 12.21 33.09
N ILE A 170 29.91 11.47 32.76
CA ILE A 170 30.59 10.63 33.74
C ILE A 170 31.35 11.57 34.68
N VAL A 171 30.82 11.76 35.88
CA VAL A 171 31.42 12.60 36.93
C VAL A 171 31.70 11.70 38.13
N THR A 172 32.66 10.80 37.98
CA THR A 172 33.04 9.89 39.07
C THR A 172 34.55 9.81 39.24
N ASN A 173 34.98 9.83 40.49
CA ASN A 173 36.34 9.57 40.96
C ASN A 173 36.45 8.14 41.53
N ASP A 174 35.35 7.39 41.54
CA ASP A 174 35.31 6.00 41.96
C ASP A 174 35.88 5.11 40.85
N MET A 175 37.18 4.80 40.98
CA MET A 175 37.89 3.96 40.01
C MET A 175 37.28 2.55 39.88
N ALA A 176 36.68 2.01 40.94
CA ALA A 176 36.04 0.70 40.87
C ALA A 176 34.75 0.75 40.03
N ALA A 177 34.00 1.84 40.09
CA ALA A 177 32.86 2.07 39.20
C ALA A 177 33.30 2.32 37.76
N LEU A 178 34.29 3.20 37.55
CA LEU A 178 34.82 3.55 36.22
C LEU A 178 35.32 2.33 35.45
N ASN A 179 36.07 1.45 36.12
CA ASN A 179 36.60 0.23 35.52
C ASN A 179 35.49 -0.73 35.05
N GLY A 180 34.28 -0.64 35.62
CA GLY A 180 33.12 -1.41 35.18
C GLY A 180 32.43 -0.86 33.93
N GLY A 181 32.83 0.31 33.42
CA GLY A 181 32.26 0.90 32.22
C GLY A 181 30.81 1.38 32.38
N ILE A 182 30.13 1.64 31.26
CA ILE A 182 28.72 2.04 31.28
C ILE A 182 27.85 0.79 31.24
N ILE A 183 27.06 0.57 32.30
CA ILE A 183 26.15 -0.58 32.44
C ILE A 183 24.72 -0.05 32.66
N CYS A 184 23.75 -0.73 32.06
CA CYS A 184 22.34 -0.42 32.25
C CYS A 184 21.85 -0.94 33.62
N PRO A 185 21.16 -0.12 34.44
CA PRO A 185 20.60 -0.57 35.71
C PRO A 185 19.60 -1.73 35.54
N PRO A 186 19.61 -2.73 36.44
CA PRO A 186 18.74 -3.91 36.33
C PRO A 186 17.24 -3.63 36.14
N HIS A 187 16.69 -2.64 36.86
CA HIS A 187 15.28 -2.27 36.71
C HIS A 187 14.96 -1.68 35.32
N ILE A 188 15.89 -0.92 34.73
CA ILE A 188 15.76 -0.38 33.37
C ILE A 188 15.82 -1.51 32.33
N ILE A 189 16.64 -2.55 32.54
CA ILE A 189 16.67 -3.73 31.68
C ILE A 189 15.28 -4.39 31.64
N VAL A 190 14.63 -4.57 32.80
CA VAL A 190 13.27 -5.14 32.87
C VAL A 190 12.27 -4.25 32.12
N ILE A 191 12.30 -2.93 32.33
CA ILE A 191 11.44 -1.98 31.61
C ILE A 191 11.66 -2.07 30.10
N GLY A 192 12.92 -2.10 29.65
CA GLY A 192 13.28 -2.21 28.24
C GLY A 192 12.78 -3.52 27.62
N LYS A 193 12.89 -4.65 28.33
CA LYS A 193 12.34 -5.94 27.88
C LYS A 193 10.83 -5.89 27.72
N VAL A 194 10.11 -5.35 28.71
CA VAL A 194 8.66 -5.18 28.65
C VAL A 194 8.26 -4.30 27.46
N HIS A 195 8.92 -3.15 27.30
CA HIS A 195 8.66 -2.23 26.19
C HIS A 195 8.91 -2.89 24.83
N SER A 196 10.01 -3.66 24.72
CA SER A 196 10.33 -4.43 23.52
C SER A 196 9.23 -5.42 23.16
N ILE A 197 8.67 -6.12 24.15
CA ILE A 197 7.56 -7.05 23.94
C ILE A 197 6.31 -6.29 23.47
N LEU A 198 5.88 -5.25 24.19
CA LEU A 198 4.68 -4.47 23.86
C LEU A 198 4.75 -3.90 22.44
N GLN A 199 5.86 -3.24 22.11
CA GLN A 199 6.05 -2.58 20.82
C GLN A 199 6.04 -3.58 19.65
N THR A 200 6.48 -4.84 19.84
CA THR A 200 6.36 -5.88 18.81
C THR A 200 4.90 -6.16 18.44
N TYR A 201 3.98 -6.21 19.41
CA TYR A 201 2.55 -6.43 19.12
C TYR A 201 1.88 -5.20 18.51
N GLU A 202 2.26 -4.00 18.94
CA GLU A 202 1.80 -2.75 18.35
C GLU A 202 2.24 -2.62 16.89
N MET A 203 3.47 -3.05 16.58
CA MET A 203 4.00 -3.05 15.21
C MET A 203 3.19 -3.95 14.27
N CYS A 204 2.63 -5.07 14.77
CA CYS A 204 1.71 -5.88 13.97
C CYS A 204 0.48 -5.08 13.54
N GLY A 205 -0.12 -4.32 14.46
CA GLY A 205 -1.28 -3.47 14.15
C GLY A 205 -0.93 -2.34 13.18
N GLN A 206 0.24 -1.70 13.33
CA GLN A 206 0.72 -0.69 12.40
C GLN A 206 0.92 -1.26 11.00
N LEU A 207 1.57 -2.41 10.89
CA LEU A 207 1.79 -3.09 9.60
C LEU A 207 0.47 -3.52 8.96
N ALA A 208 -0.50 -4.00 9.75
CA ALA A 208 -1.85 -4.33 9.27
C ALA A 208 -2.55 -3.09 8.68
N GLN A 209 -2.45 -1.93 9.33
CA GLN A 209 -3.02 -0.68 8.81
C GLN A 209 -2.37 -0.26 7.49
N LEU A 210 -1.05 -0.39 7.35
CA LEU A 210 -0.34 -0.08 6.11
C LEU A 210 -0.73 -1.05 4.98
N ALA A 211 -0.80 -2.35 5.26
CA ALA A 211 -1.25 -3.35 4.31
C ALA A 211 -2.69 -3.10 3.85
N ARG A 212 -3.59 -2.73 4.76
CA ARG A 212 -5.00 -2.37 4.45
C ARG A 212 -5.09 -1.13 3.55
N LYS A 213 -4.26 -0.11 3.81
CA LYS A 213 -4.14 1.08 2.94
C LYS A 213 -3.64 0.69 1.55
N ALA A 214 -2.60 -0.13 1.45
CA ALA A 214 -2.08 -0.64 0.18
C ALA A 214 -3.16 -1.40 -0.61
N ALA A 215 -3.84 -2.36 0.04
CA ALA A 215 -4.89 -3.15 -0.60
C ALA A 215 -6.03 -2.27 -1.13
N SER A 216 -6.48 -1.29 -0.34
CA SER A 216 -7.54 -0.37 -0.74
C SER A 216 -7.12 0.53 -1.91
N HIS A 217 -5.84 0.92 -1.97
CA HIS A 217 -5.30 1.70 -3.09
C HIS A 217 -5.19 0.88 -4.38
N ILE A 218 -4.61 -0.32 -4.29
CA ILE A 218 -4.51 -1.27 -5.42
C ILE A 218 -5.90 -1.61 -5.96
N LYS A 219 -6.89 -1.82 -5.07
CA LYS A 219 -8.28 -2.07 -5.49
C LYS A 219 -8.84 -0.89 -6.30
N ARG A 220 -8.60 0.35 -5.87
CA ARG A 220 -9.06 1.54 -6.60
C ARG A 220 -8.36 1.72 -7.94
N MET A 221 -7.06 1.43 -8.02
CA MET A 221 -6.31 1.42 -9.28
C MET A 221 -6.90 0.40 -10.25
N ASN A 222 -7.07 -0.85 -9.81
CA ASN A 222 -7.67 -1.90 -10.64
C ASN A 222 -9.09 -1.55 -11.11
N MET A 223 -9.89 -0.88 -10.26
CA MET A 223 -11.23 -0.41 -10.64
C MET A 223 -11.15 0.71 -11.69
N ALA A 224 -10.24 1.68 -11.53
CA ALA A 224 -10.04 2.76 -12.50
C ALA A 224 -9.56 2.22 -13.85
N ASP A 225 -8.61 1.28 -13.86
CA ASP A 225 -8.14 0.62 -15.08
C ASP A 225 -9.26 -0.19 -15.74
N SER A 226 -10.09 -0.90 -14.94
CA SER A 226 -11.24 -1.62 -15.48
C SER A 226 -12.29 -0.67 -16.09
N GLN A 227 -12.44 0.54 -15.56
CA GLN A 227 -13.38 1.54 -16.05
C GLN A 227 -12.86 2.22 -17.32
N LEU A 228 -11.56 2.54 -17.39
CA LEU A 228 -10.92 3.05 -18.59
C LEU A 228 -10.94 2.00 -19.72
N ASN A 229 -10.79 0.72 -19.37
CA ASN A 229 -10.80 -0.40 -20.31
C ASN A 229 -12.17 -1.07 -20.49
N ARG A 230 -13.26 -0.46 -20.00
CA ARG A 230 -14.62 -0.91 -20.34
C ARG A 230 -14.87 -0.61 -21.81
N VAL A 231 -14.56 -1.60 -22.63
CA VAL A 231 -15.12 -1.72 -23.97
C VAL A 231 -16.60 -2.02 -23.76
N GLY A 232 -17.50 -1.18 -24.28
CA GLY A 232 -18.95 -1.39 -24.13
C GLY A 232 -19.43 -2.62 -24.91
N ASN A 233 -20.71 -2.67 -25.28
CA ASN A 233 -21.26 -3.83 -26.00
C ASN A 233 -21.89 -3.49 -27.36
N LYS A 234 -21.85 -2.22 -27.78
CA LYS A 234 -22.52 -1.75 -28.99
C LYS A 234 -21.58 -1.66 -30.18
N ILE A 235 -22.12 -1.83 -31.38
CA ILE A 235 -21.41 -1.52 -32.62
C ILE A 235 -21.66 -0.05 -32.97
N PHE A 236 -20.62 0.77 -32.96
CA PHE A 236 -20.72 2.15 -33.44
C PHE A 236 -20.77 2.19 -34.96
N ILE A 237 -21.66 3.02 -35.51
CA ILE A 237 -21.77 3.27 -36.95
C ILE A 237 -21.51 4.76 -37.21
N GLY A 238 -20.33 5.08 -37.73
CA GLY A 238 -19.98 6.42 -38.21
C GLY A 238 -20.35 6.56 -39.69
N HIS A 239 -20.94 7.69 -40.10
CA HIS A 239 -21.40 7.85 -41.48
C HIS A 239 -21.55 9.32 -41.91
N GLY A 240 -21.53 9.53 -43.23
CA GLY A 240 -21.85 10.81 -43.87
C GLY A 240 -23.36 11.02 -44.05
N GLN A 241 -23.75 11.77 -45.08
CA GLN A 241 -25.16 11.96 -45.45
C GLN A 241 -25.76 10.78 -46.23
N SER A 242 -24.92 9.92 -46.80
CA SER A 242 -25.36 8.77 -47.59
C SER A 242 -26.27 7.83 -46.79
N PRO A 243 -27.40 7.34 -47.35
CA PRO A 243 -28.32 6.46 -46.64
C PRO A 243 -27.79 5.03 -46.43
N VAL A 244 -26.62 4.68 -46.97
CA VAL A 244 -26.01 3.34 -46.93
C VAL A 244 -25.85 2.81 -45.49
N TRP A 245 -25.65 3.68 -44.50
CA TRP A 245 -25.56 3.26 -43.11
C TRP A 245 -26.82 2.57 -42.59
N ARG A 246 -27.99 2.86 -43.17
CA ARG A 246 -29.25 2.21 -42.79
C ARG A 246 -29.23 0.72 -43.11
N ASP A 247 -28.65 0.34 -44.25
CA ASP A 247 -28.50 -1.05 -44.66
C ASP A 247 -27.55 -1.79 -43.69
N LEU A 248 -26.47 -1.14 -43.25
CA LEU A 248 -25.56 -1.70 -42.25
C LEU A 248 -26.25 -1.88 -40.91
N LYS A 249 -26.98 -0.85 -40.48
CA LYS A 249 -27.74 -0.84 -39.23
C LYS A 249 -28.79 -1.94 -39.20
N ASP A 250 -29.57 -2.09 -40.27
CA ASP A 250 -30.58 -3.15 -40.38
C ASP A 250 -29.90 -4.54 -40.44
N PHE A 251 -28.74 -4.68 -41.09
CA PHE A 251 -27.95 -5.92 -41.03
C PHE A 251 -27.50 -6.27 -39.60
N ILE A 252 -26.92 -5.31 -38.87
CA ILE A 252 -26.42 -5.48 -37.50
C ILE A 252 -27.57 -5.80 -36.53
N ARG A 253 -28.68 -5.06 -36.61
CA ARG A 253 -29.82 -5.22 -35.71
C ARG A 253 -30.67 -6.45 -36.06
N ASP A 254 -31.07 -6.58 -37.33
CA ASP A 254 -32.12 -7.53 -37.71
C ASP A 254 -31.56 -8.91 -38.06
N ARG A 255 -30.31 -9.00 -38.57
CA ARG A 255 -29.69 -10.29 -38.93
C ARG A 255 -28.64 -10.78 -37.94
N LEU A 256 -27.94 -9.87 -37.25
CA LEU A 256 -26.93 -10.24 -36.24
C LEU A 256 -27.43 -10.07 -34.80
N HIS A 257 -28.56 -9.38 -34.59
CA HIS A 257 -29.15 -9.12 -33.26
C HIS A 257 -28.18 -8.44 -32.28
N LEU A 258 -27.31 -7.58 -32.80
CA LEU A 258 -26.36 -6.81 -32.01
C LEU A 258 -26.91 -5.40 -31.71
N PRO A 259 -26.65 -4.85 -30.53
CA PRO A 259 -26.96 -3.46 -30.25
C PRO A 259 -26.00 -2.54 -31.02
N TYR A 260 -26.49 -1.39 -31.46
CA TYR A 260 -25.71 -0.42 -32.22
C TYR A 260 -25.97 0.99 -31.71
N ASP A 261 -25.04 1.89 -31.98
CA ASP A 261 -25.20 3.33 -31.82
C ASP A 261 -24.77 4.06 -33.10
N GLU A 262 -25.49 5.11 -33.47
CA GLU A 262 -25.16 5.97 -34.62
C GLU A 262 -25.22 7.46 -34.22
N PHE A 263 -24.29 8.25 -34.73
CA PHE A 263 -24.17 9.66 -34.36
C PHE A 263 -25.04 10.53 -35.25
N ASN A 264 -26.32 10.67 -34.88
CA ASN A 264 -27.22 11.61 -35.53
C ASN A 264 -27.13 13.00 -34.88
N ARG A 265 -26.84 14.03 -35.69
CA ARG A 265 -26.65 15.44 -35.27
C ARG A 265 -27.93 16.15 -34.81
N VAL A 266 -28.89 15.45 -34.20
CA VAL A 266 -30.04 16.08 -33.57
C VAL A 266 -29.63 16.44 -32.14
N PRO A 267 -29.50 17.73 -31.79
CA PRO A 267 -29.12 18.14 -30.44
C PRO A 267 -30.19 17.69 -29.45
N ILE A 268 -29.79 16.97 -28.41
CA ILE A 268 -30.65 16.65 -27.28
C ILE A 268 -30.44 17.77 -26.25
N ALA A 269 -31.52 18.34 -25.73
CA ALA A 269 -31.43 19.42 -24.75
C ALA A 269 -30.56 18.99 -23.55
N GLY A 270 -29.52 19.76 -23.25
CA GLY A 270 -28.67 19.57 -22.07
C GLY A 270 -27.44 18.66 -22.25
N LYS A 271 -27.18 18.06 -23.42
CA LYS A 271 -25.92 17.36 -23.72
C LYS A 271 -25.19 18.04 -24.88
N THR A 272 -23.90 18.31 -24.72
CA THR A 272 -23.08 18.79 -25.85
C THR A 272 -22.81 17.64 -26.83
N ASN A 273 -22.50 17.99 -28.08
CA ASN A 273 -22.13 16.98 -29.08
C ASN A 273 -20.87 16.19 -28.67
N THR A 274 -19.96 16.84 -27.94
CA THR A 274 -18.74 16.21 -27.41
C THR A 274 -19.04 15.20 -26.31
N ASP A 275 -19.97 15.50 -25.40
CA ASP A 275 -20.37 14.56 -24.34
C ASP A 275 -21.02 13.31 -24.92
N ARG A 276 -21.91 13.49 -25.91
CA ARG A 276 -22.56 12.38 -26.60
C ARG A 276 -21.56 11.50 -27.34
N LEU A 277 -20.56 12.11 -28.00
CA LEU A 277 -19.53 11.35 -28.72
C LEU A 277 -18.64 10.57 -27.73
N SER A 278 -18.33 11.13 -26.57
CA SER A 278 -17.58 10.43 -25.52
C SER A 278 -18.36 9.23 -24.97
N GLU A 279 -19.66 9.38 -24.71
CA GLU A 279 -20.53 8.28 -24.26
C GLU A 279 -20.57 7.14 -25.29
N MET A 280 -20.68 7.47 -26.58
CA MET A 280 -20.64 6.47 -27.65
C MET A 280 -19.27 5.79 -27.81
N LEU A 281 -18.17 6.50 -27.52
CA LEU A 281 -16.82 5.92 -27.50
C LEU A 281 -16.65 4.91 -26.36
N ASP A 282 -17.26 5.17 -25.20
CA ASP A 282 -17.23 4.27 -24.05
C ASP A 282 -18.16 3.05 -24.23
N ASP A 283 -19.31 3.23 -24.86
CA ASP A 283 -20.30 2.17 -25.09
C ASP A 283 -19.96 1.23 -26.27
N ALA A 284 -19.01 1.59 -27.12
CA ALA A 284 -18.66 0.82 -28.30
C ALA A 284 -17.72 -0.35 -28.01
N CYS A 285 -18.04 -1.53 -28.55
CA CYS A 285 -17.14 -2.68 -28.61
C CYS A 285 -16.41 -2.86 -29.94
N PHE A 286 -17.00 -2.28 -30.98
CA PHE A 286 -16.56 -2.36 -32.35
C PHE A 286 -17.09 -1.12 -33.07
N ALA A 287 -16.41 -0.66 -34.11
CA ALA A 287 -16.86 0.46 -34.91
C ALA A 287 -16.74 0.15 -36.40
N PHE A 288 -17.80 0.48 -37.13
CA PHE A 288 -17.78 0.56 -38.59
C PHE A 288 -17.97 2.01 -39.00
N ILE A 289 -17.01 2.56 -39.73
CA ILE A 289 -17.08 3.95 -40.21
C ILE A 289 -17.20 3.93 -41.73
N ILE A 290 -18.33 4.43 -42.23
CA ILE A 290 -18.69 4.43 -43.65
C ILE A 290 -18.20 5.71 -44.31
N MET A 291 -17.25 5.55 -45.22
CA MET A 291 -16.69 6.61 -46.05
C MET A 291 -17.29 6.54 -47.46
N THR A 292 -18.15 7.50 -47.77
CA THR A 292 -18.81 7.69 -49.07
C THR A 292 -18.26 8.92 -49.80
N ALA A 293 -18.32 8.91 -51.12
CA ALA A 293 -17.80 9.97 -51.99
C ALA A 293 -18.72 11.20 -51.98
N GLU A 294 -18.65 12.03 -50.93
CA GLU A 294 -19.62 13.12 -50.68
C GLU A 294 -19.07 14.52 -50.92
N ASP A 295 -17.81 14.79 -50.58
CA ASP A 295 -17.21 16.13 -50.70
C ASP A 295 -16.24 16.18 -51.88
N GLU A 296 -16.35 17.21 -52.74
CA GLU A 296 -15.36 17.47 -53.78
C GLU A 296 -14.09 18.10 -53.19
N THR A 297 -12.95 17.56 -53.58
CA THR A 297 -11.64 18.11 -53.24
C THR A 297 -11.28 19.25 -54.17
N PRO A 298 -10.40 20.19 -53.75
CA PRO A 298 -9.87 21.24 -54.63
C PRO A 298 -9.16 20.71 -55.89
N LYS A 299 -8.82 19.41 -55.93
CA LYS A 299 -8.16 18.72 -57.05
C LYS A 299 -9.15 17.96 -57.95
N GLY A 300 -10.46 18.11 -57.73
CA GLY A 300 -11.52 17.47 -58.54
C GLY A 300 -11.81 15.99 -58.22
N GLY A 301 -11.17 15.41 -57.21
CA GLY A 301 -11.51 14.08 -56.67
C GLY A 301 -12.62 14.15 -55.62
N LEU A 302 -13.32 13.05 -55.37
CA LEU A 302 -14.32 12.95 -54.30
C LEU A 302 -13.72 12.31 -53.05
N GLN A 303 -14.06 12.82 -51.86
CA GLN A 303 -13.62 12.30 -50.57
C GLN A 303 -14.78 12.15 -49.58
N ALA A 304 -14.53 11.42 -48.50
CA ALA A 304 -15.43 11.34 -47.37
C ALA A 304 -15.48 12.68 -46.63
N ARG A 305 -16.61 12.92 -45.96
CA ARG A 305 -16.75 14.10 -45.12
C ARG A 305 -15.68 14.17 -44.06
N MET A 306 -15.20 15.38 -43.81
CA MET A 306 -14.14 15.61 -42.83
C MET A 306 -14.51 15.13 -41.41
N ASN A 307 -15.80 15.22 -41.06
CA ASN A 307 -16.28 14.73 -39.76
C ASN A 307 -16.23 13.20 -39.65
N VAL A 308 -16.47 12.48 -40.75
CA VAL A 308 -16.35 11.03 -40.80
C VAL A 308 -14.88 10.63 -40.67
N ILE A 309 -13.98 11.35 -41.34
CA ILE A 309 -12.53 11.13 -41.21
C ILE A 309 -12.08 11.36 -39.75
N HIS A 310 -12.63 12.37 -39.07
CA HIS A 310 -12.38 12.61 -37.65
C HIS A 310 -12.88 11.46 -36.76
N GLU A 311 -14.08 10.93 -37.03
CA GLU A 311 -14.63 9.75 -36.34
C GLU A 311 -13.75 8.50 -36.53
N VAL A 312 -13.20 8.27 -37.73
CA VAL A 312 -12.22 7.19 -37.96
C VAL A 312 -11.05 7.31 -36.97
N GLY A 313 -10.46 8.51 -36.87
CA GLY A 313 -9.33 8.75 -35.96
C GLY A 313 -9.68 8.53 -34.49
N LEU A 314 -10.84 9.04 -34.05
CA LEU A 314 -11.30 8.89 -32.66
C LEU A 314 -11.52 7.43 -32.28
N PHE A 315 -12.24 6.66 -33.10
CA PHE A 315 -12.53 5.26 -32.80
C PHE A 315 -11.31 4.35 -32.97
N GLN A 316 -10.41 4.65 -33.90
CA GLN A 316 -9.13 3.93 -33.98
C GLN A 316 -8.24 4.21 -32.76
N GLY A 317 -8.26 5.44 -32.23
CA GLY A 317 -7.57 5.77 -30.99
C GLY A 317 -8.14 5.05 -29.76
N ARG A 318 -9.48 4.86 -29.71
CA ARG A 318 -10.16 4.22 -28.57
C ARG A 318 -10.16 2.69 -28.62
N LEU A 319 -10.49 2.11 -29.78
CA LEU A 319 -10.71 0.66 -29.95
C LEU A 319 -9.53 -0.06 -30.63
N GLY A 320 -8.59 0.68 -31.20
CA GLY A 320 -7.52 0.14 -32.03
C GLY A 320 -7.97 -0.16 -33.46
N PHE A 321 -6.98 -0.36 -34.35
CA PHE A 321 -7.20 -0.56 -35.79
C PHE A 321 -7.91 -1.86 -36.16
N GLU A 322 -7.87 -2.88 -35.29
CA GLU A 322 -8.51 -4.17 -35.53
C GLU A 322 -10.03 -4.14 -35.29
N LYS A 323 -10.50 -3.20 -34.46
CA LYS A 323 -11.91 -3.09 -34.05
C LYS A 323 -12.62 -1.85 -34.58
N ALA A 324 -11.88 -0.88 -35.13
CA ALA A 324 -12.44 0.28 -35.82
C ALA A 324 -12.18 0.16 -37.33
N ILE A 325 -13.15 -0.43 -38.04
CA ILE A 325 -13.03 -0.83 -39.44
C ILE A 325 -13.66 0.22 -40.35
N VAL A 326 -12.91 0.61 -41.39
CA VAL A 326 -13.40 1.54 -42.40
C VAL A 326 -14.12 0.77 -43.52
N LEU A 327 -15.35 1.17 -43.80
CA LEU A 327 -16.10 0.75 -44.99
C LEU A 327 -15.94 1.85 -46.04
N LEU A 328 -15.20 1.60 -47.12
CA LEU A 328 -14.83 2.64 -48.08
C LEU A 328 -15.49 2.42 -49.44
N GLU A 329 -16.23 3.42 -49.91
CA GLU A 329 -16.85 3.41 -51.23
C GLU A 329 -15.78 3.48 -52.34
N ASP A 330 -15.94 2.69 -53.40
CA ASP A 330 -14.97 2.59 -54.51
C ASP A 330 -14.60 3.94 -55.15
N LYS A 331 -15.54 4.90 -55.19
CA LYS A 331 -15.33 6.24 -55.77
C LYS A 331 -14.78 7.27 -54.76
N CYS A 332 -14.68 6.90 -53.49
CA CYS A 332 -14.18 7.76 -52.45
C CYS A 332 -12.65 7.67 -52.38
N SER A 333 -12.01 8.83 -52.36
CA SER A 333 -10.56 8.94 -52.19
C SER A 333 -10.14 8.50 -50.78
N GLU A 334 -8.99 7.83 -50.70
CA GLU A 334 -8.31 7.51 -49.44
C GLU A 334 -7.64 8.75 -48.85
N PHE A 335 -7.55 8.83 -47.52
CA PHE A 335 -6.61 9.76 -46.87
C PHE A 335 -5.25 9.08 -46.68
N SER A 336 -4.17 9.85 -46.68
CA SER A 336 -2.77 9.35 -46.74
C SER A 336 -2.42 8.30 -45.68
N ASN A 337 -3.06 8.35 -44.51
CA ASN A 337 -2.76 7.49 -43.37
C ASN A 337 -3.55 6.16 -43.37
N ILE A 338 -4.40 5.89 -44.37
CA ILE A 338 -5.21 4.65 -44.43
C ILE A 338 -4.50 3.48 -45.13
N GLN A 339 -3.40 3.75 -45.85
CA GLN A 339 -2.65 2.72 -46.57
C GLN A 339 -2.01 1.72 -45.59
N GLY A 340 -2.52 0.48 -45.58
CA GLY A 340 -2.09 -0.59 -44.67
C GLY A 340 -3.09 -0.93 -43.55
N LEU A 341 -4.22 -0.23 -43.44
CA LEU A 341 -5.25 -0.50 -42.43
C LEU A 341 -6.36 -1.44 -42.96
N GLY A 342 -7.05 -2.10 -42.02
CA GLY A 342 -8.20 -2.97 -42.31
C GLY A 342 -9.37 -2.17 -42.89
N GLN A 343 -9.57 -2.29 -44.20
CA GLN A 343 -10.67 -1.65 -44.93
C GLN A 343 -11.54 -2.68 -45.65
N ILE A 344 -12.84 -2.43 -45.73
CA ILE A 344 -13.76 -3.19 -46.56
C ILE A 344 -14.25 -2.26 -47.66
N ARG A 345 -13.88 -2.57 -48.90
CA ARG A 345 -14.35 -1.83 -50.09
C ARG A 345 -15.75 -2.24 -50.47
N PHE A 346 -16.56 -1.26 -50.88
CA PHE A 346 -17.91 -1.50 -51.37
C PHE A 346 -18.30 -0.58 -52.53
N SER A 347 -19.23 -1.06 -53.34
CA SER A 347 -19.91 -0.27 -54.37
C SER A 347 -21.26 0.21 -53.84
N SER A 348 -21.62 1.48 -54.06
CA SER A 348 -22.90 2.06 -53.59
C SER A 348 -24.14 1.32 -54.08
N LYS A 349 -24.09 0.66 -55.25
CA LYS A 349 -25.22 -0.14 -55.77
C LYS A 349 -25.33 -1.53 -55.15
N HIS A 350 -24.29 -2.01 -54.47
CA HIS A 350 -24.17 -3.40 -54.01
C HIS A 350 -23.54 -3.50 -52.60
N PHE A 351 -23.94 -2.62 -51.68
CA PHE A 351 -23.43 -2.61 -50.31
C PHE A 351 -23.63 -3.96 -49.58
N SER A 352 -24.73 -4.67 -49.87
CA SER A 352 -25.04 -5.97 -49.29
C SER A 352 -23.97 -7.04 -49.53
N LYS A 353 -23.14 -6.90 -50.58
CA LYS A 353 -21.99 -7.81 -50.81
C LYS A 353 -20.92 -7.71 -49.73
N SER A 354 -20.88 -6.62 -48.98
CA SER A 354 -19.94 -6.41 -47.88
C SER A 354 -20.37 -7.12 -46.59
N PHE A 355 -21.63 -7.57 -46.47
CA PHE A 355 -22.16 -8.17 -45.26
C PHE A 355 -21.41 -9.43 -44.81
N GLU A 356 -20.99 -10.29 -45.75
CA GLU A 356 -20.20 -11.49 -45.41
C GLU A 356 -18.81 -11.12 -44.87
N LYS A 357 -18.18 -10.07 -45.42
CA LYS A 357 -16.89 -9.58 -44.91
C LYS A 357 -17.05 -8.96 -43.52
N ILE A 358 -18.13 -8.19 -43.32
CA ILE A 358 -18.46 -7.59 -42.02
C ILE A 358 -18.69 -8.69 -40.98
N ARG A 359 -19.49 -9.71 -41.31
CA ARG A 359 -19.72 -10.89 -40.46
C ARG A 359 -18.40 -11.58 -40.11
N GLY A 360 -17.58 -11.92 -41.10
CA GLY A 360 -16.31 -12.62 -40.88
C GLY A 360 -15.34 -11.83 -39.99
N VAL A 361 -15.35 -10.50 -40.07
CA VAL A 361 -14.56 -9.65 -39.18
C VAL A 361 -15.10 -9.67 -37.75
N LEU A 362 -16.42 -9.62 -37.56
CA LEU A 362 -17.03 -9.71 -36.22
C LEU A 362 -16.80 -11.09 -35.58
N GLU A 363 -16.88 -12.16 -36.37
CA GLU A 363 -16.55 -13.55 -35.98
C GLU A 363 -15.09 -13.68 -35.54
N LYS A 364 -14.15 -13.18 -36.36
CA LYS A 364 -12.71 -13.18 -36.05
C LYS A 364 -12.39 -12.52 -34.71
N HIS A 365 -13.13 -11.47 -34.33
CA HIS A 365 -12.92 -10.74 -33.08
C HIS A 365 -13.84 -11.20 -31.94
N GLY A 366 -14.56 -12.32 -32.12
CA GLY A 366 -15.38 -12.94 -31.08
C GLY A 366 -16.62 -12.14 -30.69
N ILE A 367 -17.06 -11.19 -31.52
CA ILE A 367 -18.27 -10.39 -31.27
C ILE A 367 -19.54 -11.22 -31.52
N ILE A 368 -19.48 -12.14 -32.49
CA ILE A 368 -20.51 -13.13 -32.79
C ILE A 368 -19.87 -14.52 -32.87
N LYS A 369 -20.64 -15.57 -32.60
CA LYS A 369 -20.15 -16.95 -32.68
C LYS A 369 -19.94 -17.37 -34.13
N ASN A 370 -18.88 -18.13 -34.40
CA ASN A 370 -18.71 -18.85 -35.65
C ASN A 370 -19.83 -19.89 -35.77
N ASN A 371 -20.65 -19.79 -36.81
CA ASN A 371 -21.64 -20.80 -37.16
C ASN A 371 -21.06 -21.82 -38.15
#